data_AF-A0A9P6RC54-F1
#
_entry.id   AF-A0A9P6RC54-F1
#
_cell.length_a   1.000
_cell.length_b   1.000
_cell.length_c   1.000
_cell.angle_alpha   90.00
_cell.angle_beta   90.00
_cell.angle_gamma   90.00
#
_symmetry.space_group_name_H-M   'P 1'
#
loop_
_entity.id
_entity.type
_entity.pdbx_description
1 polymer ?
#
loop_
_entity_poly.entity_id
_entity_poly.type
_entity_poly.pdbx_seq_one_letter_code
_entity_poly.pdbx_strand_id
1 'polypeptide(L)'
;MEEEVYISRDQVEILGDFTPMPNKDCTMRVQPYIGLIRQPINDISEIKFNPDEVSKVFTIPVDELLDPIKRKNLVRFRDSKYMYPIYHVEEEGCTVWGLTAFIMDGVLRRMLKLGPEGAMICPENGNIQRYKPAPVPAPSDSSAA
;
A
#
# COMPACT_ATOMS: atom_id res chain seq x y z
N MET A 1 -9.82 -13.81 4.61
CA MET A 1 -8.78 -14.17 5.60
C MET A 1 -9.05 -15.50 6.28
N GLU A 2 -10.13 -15.72 7.04
CA GLU A 2 -10.43 -17.06 7.61
C GLU A 2 -10.50 -18.17 6.54
N GLU A 3 -11.21 -17.91 5.45
CA GLU A 3 -11.37 -18.86 4.33
C GLU A 3 -10.04 -19.13 3.59
N GLU A 4 -9.26 -18.06 3.35
CA GLU A 4 -8.05 -18.10 2.52
C GLU A 4 -6.81 -18.59 3.30
N VAL A 5 -6.60 -18.13 4.54
CA VAL A 5 -5.37 -18.34 5.33
C VAL A 5 -5.63 -18.84 6.76
N TYR A 6 -6.86 -19.27 7.06
CA TYR A 6 -7.24 -19.89 8.35
C TYR A 6 -6.89 -19.09 9.62
N ILE A 7 -6.66 -17.78 9.49
CA ILE A 7 -6.49 -16.88 10.63
C ILE A 7 -7.87 -16.39 11.05
N SER A 8 -8.24 -16.72 12.28
CA SER A 8 -9.55 -16.45 12.85
C SER A 8 -9.74 -14.96 13.14
N ARG A 9 -10.96 -14.44 12.96
CA ARG A 9 -11.27 -13.01 13.10
C ARG A 9 -11.03 -12.49 14.51
N ASP A 10 -11.14 -13.33 15.53
CA ASP A 10 -10.80 -13.00 16.92
C ASP A 10 -9.29 -12.79 17.14
N GLN A 11 -8.45 -13.34 16.26
CA GLN A 11 -7.00 -13.15 16.26
C GLN A 11 -6.58 -11.84 15.57
N VAL A 12 -7.51 -11.10 14.96
CA VAL A 12 -7.22 -9.85 14.24
C VAL A 12 -7.89 -8.66 14.91
N GLU A 13 -7.10 -7.67 15.32
CA GLU A 13 -7.59 -6.37 15.77
C GLU A 13 -7.58 -5.39 14.61
N ILE A 14 -8.73 -4.81 14.26
CA ILE A 14 -8.79 -3.77 13.24
C ILE A 14 -8.29 -2.45 13.83
N LEU A 15 -7.17 -1.96 13.32
CA LEU A 15 -6.55 -0.69 13.75
C LEU A 15 -7.19 0.52 13.06
N GLY A 16 -7.71 0.32 11.85
CA GLY A 16 -8.34 1.37 11.06
C GLY A 16 -8.59 0.94 9.62
N ASP A 17 -9.14 1.86 8.85
CA ASP A 17 -9.43 1.68 7.44
C ASP A 17 -8.68 2.67 6.55
N PHE A 18 -8.60 2.36 5.26
CA PHE A 18 -8.12 3.27 4.24
C PHE A 18 -9.26 3.68 3.32
N THR A 19 -9.08 4.76 2.55
CA THR A 19 -10.10 5.22 1.61
C THR A 19 -10.54 4.09 0.67
N PRO A 20 -11.84 3.91 0.39
CA PRO A 20 -12.27 2.94 -0.59
C PRO A 20 -11.88 3.33 -2.02
N MET A 21 -11.51 2.34 -2.83
CA MET A 21 -11.19 2.51 -4.26
C MET A 21 -12.03 1.56 -5.13
N PRO A 22 -12.31 1.93 -6.38
CA PRO A 22 -12.87 0.98 -7.34
C PRO A 22 -11.83 -0.08 -7.74
N ASN A 23 -12.29 -1.29 -8.09
CA ASN A 23 -11.49 -2.25 -8.85
C ASN A 23 -11.17 -1.72 -10.26
N LYS A 24 -10.40 -2.48 -11.06
CA LYS A 24 -9.92 -2.03 -12.38
C LYS A 24 -11.06 -1.53 -13.28
N ASP A 25 -12.14 -2.29 -13.35
CA ASP A 25 -13.26 -2.04 -14.27
C ASP A 25 -14.39 -1.20 -13.64
N CYS A 26 -14.16 -0.66 -12.44
CA CYS A 26 -15.11 0.15 -11.68
C CYS A 26 -16.46 -0.54 -11.38
N THR A 27 -16.49 -1.87 -11.38
CA THR A 27 -17.66 -2.70 -11.06
C THR A 27 -17.77 -3.02 -9.57
N MET A 28 -16.67 -2.91 -8.82
CA MET A 28 -16.62 -3.24 -7.39
C MET A 28 -15.93 -2.13 -6.60
N ARG A 29 -16.39 -1.94 -5.35
CA ARG A 29 -15.75 -1.07 -4.37
C ARG A 29 -14.90 -1.91 -3.41
N VAL A 30 -13.62 -1.62 -3.36
CA VAL A 30 -12.64 -2.22 -2.44
C VAL A 30 -12.46 -1.30 -1.24
N GLN A 31 -12.75 -1.80 -0.04
CA GLN A 31 -12.57 -1.10 1.23
C GLN A 31 -11.42 -1.77 1.99
N PRO A 32 -10.22 -1.16 2.06
CA PRO A 32 -9.10 -1.74 2.77
C PRO A 32 -9.19 -1.49 4.27
N TYR A 33 -8.76 -2.48 5.05
CA TYR A 33 -8.59 -2.40 6.50
C TYR A 33 -7.17 -2.76 6.87
N ILE A 34 -6.65 -2.13 7.93
CA ILE A 34 -5.37 -2.45 8.55
C ILE A 34 -5.68 -3.28 9.80
N GLY A 35 -5.20 -4.52 9.79
CA GLY A 35 -5.37 -5.46 10.91
C GLY A 35 -4.05 -5.75 11.60
N LEU A 36 -4.08 -5.82 12.93
CA LEU A 36 -3.01 -6.37 13.76
C LEU A 36 -3.35 -7.82 14.10
N ILE A 37 -2.48 -8.75 13.71
CA ILE A 37 -2.58 -10.14 14.16
C ILE A 37 -2.06 -10.19 15.60
N ARG A 38 -2.94 -10.52 16.56
CA ARG A 38 -2.67 -10.46 18.00
C ARG A 38 -1.55 -11.38 18.44
N GLN A 39 -1.47 -12.57 17.84
CA GLN A 39 -0.43 -13.54 18.11
C GLN A 39 0.68 -13.40 17.06
N PRO A 40 1.93 -13.16 17.46
CA PRO A 40 3.04 -13.08 16.51
C PRO A 40 3.16 -14.35 15.69
N ILE A 41 3.30 -14.18 14.37
CA ILE A 41 3.66 -15.26 13.46
C ILE A 41 5.19 -15.35 13.47
N ASN A 42 5.73 -16.39 14.10
CA ASN A 42 7.18 -16.56 14.21
C ASN A 42 7.80 -17.11 12.92
N ASP A 43 7.05 -17.94 12.20
CA ASP A 43 7.45 -18.51 10.91
C ASP A 43 6.27 -18.43 9.94
N ILE A 44 6.46 -17.70 8.83
CA ILE A 44 5.44 -17.53 7.81
C ILE A 44 5.16 -18.84 7.04
N SER A 45 6.14 -19.74 6.97
CA SER A 45 6.02 -21.02 6.26
C SER A 45 5.07 -22.00 6.96
N GLU A 46 4.78 -21.77 8.25
CA GLU A 46 3.82 -22.55 9.03
C GLU A 46 2.37 -22.07 8.87
N ILE A 47 2.14 -20.93 8.19
CA ILE A 47 0.79 -20.45 7.91
C ILE A 47 0.09 -21.38 6.94
N LYS A 48 -1.01 -21.98 7.41
CA LYS A 48 -1.90 -22.80 6.60
C LYS A 48 -2.76 -21.90 5.71
N PHE A 49 -3.02 -22.34 4.49
CA PHE A 49 -3.90 -21.63 3.55
C PHE A 49 -4.70 -22.63 2.71
N ASN A 50 -5.80 -22.15 2.15
CA ASN A 50 -6.64 -22.93 1.24
C ASN A 50 -5.98 -22.98 -0.15
N PRO A 51 -5.48 -24.14 -0.62
CA PRO A 51 -4.78 -24.24 -1.90
C PRO A 51 -5.69 -24.03 -3.13
N ASP A 52 -7.01 -24.13 -2.97
CA ASP A 52 -7.97 -23.89 -4.07
C ASP A 52 -8.07 -22.39 -4.42
N GLU A 53 -7.69 -21.51 -3.49
CA GLU A 53 -7.81 -20.05 -3.63
C GLU A 53 -6.46 -19.34 -3.54
N VAL A 54 -5.53 -19.88 -2.76
CA VAL A 54 -4.24 -19.27 -2.44
C VAL A 54 -3.11 -20.18 -2.89
N SER A 55 -2.24 -19.68 -3.75
CA SER A 55 -1.06 -20.43 -4.21
C SER A 55 0.15 -20.29 -3.30
N LYS A 56 0.25 -19.17 -2.56
CA LYS A 56 1.41 -18.83 -1.72
C LYS A 56 1.06 -17.75 -0.70
N VAL A 57 1.67 -17.86 0.49
CA VAL A 57 1.64 -16.83 1.54
C VAL A 57 3.08 -16.40 1.82
N PHE A 58 3.29 -15.09 1.93
CA PHE A 58 4.59 -14.49 2.26
C PHE A 58 4.38 -13.14 2.94
N THR A 59 5.45 -12.56 3.47
CA THR A 59 5.45 -11.24 4.08
C THR A 59 6.55 -10.37 3.49
N ILE A 60 6.36 -9.05 3.52
CA ILE A 60 7.41 -8.08 3.22
C ILE A 60 7.62 -7.25 4.49
N PRO A 61 8.85 -7.17 5.01
CA PRO A 61 9.15 -6.31 6.14
C PRO A 61 8.75 -4.85 5.87
N VAL A 62 8.21 -4.17 6.89
CA VAL A 62 7.72 -2.79 6.74
C VAL A 62 8.86 -1.84 6.37
N ASP A 63 10.04 -2.01 6.96
CA ASP A 63 11.25 -1.26 6.61
C ASP A 63 11.64 -1.42 5.13
N GLU A 64 11.50 -2.62 4.55
CA GLU A 64 11.70 -2.81 3.11
C GLU A 64 10.66 -2.09 2.25
N LEU A 65 9.39 -2.10 2.67
CA LEU A 65 8.34 -1.34 1.98
C LEU A 65 8.56 0.17 2.08
N LEU A 66 9.32 0.62 3.08
CA LEU A 66 9.65 2.02 3.32
C LEU A 66 11.01 2.44 2.74
N ASP A 67 11.82 1.49 2.27
CA ASP A 67 13.12 1.77 1.66
C ASP A 67 12.96 2.70 0.43
N PRO A 68 13.56 3.91 0.46
CA PRO A 68 13.50 4.85 -0.66
C PRO A 68 14.01 4.26 -1.97
N ILE A 69 14.97 3.32 -1.95
CA ILE A 69 15.53 2.68 -3.14
C ILE A 69 14.49 1.75 -3.78
N LYS A 70 13.85 0.89 -2.97
CA LYS A 70 12.80 -0.04 -3.43
C LYS A 70 11.56 0.70 -3.95
N ARG A 71 11.33 1.94 -3.52
CA ARG A 71 10.22 2.79 -3.96
C ARG A 71 10.48 3.65 -5.21
N LYS A 72 11.66 3.53 -5.85
CA LYS A 72 11.99 4.30 -7.07
C LYS A 72 11.28 3.82 -8.32
N ASN A 73 10.90 2.54 -8.37
CA ASN A 73 10.23 1.94 -9.53
C ASN A 73 8.76 2.33 -9.55
N LEU A 74 8.49 3.54 -10.06
CA LEU A 74 7.14 4.10 -10.12
C LEU A 74 6.43 3.72 -11.41
N VAL A 75 5.17 3.30 -11.29
CA VAL A 75 4.28 3.07 -12.43
C VAL A 75 3.02 3.92 -12.30
N ARG A 76 2.39 4.19 -13.45
CA ARG A 76 1.15 4.95 -13.51
C ARG A 76 -0.03 4.09 -13.05
N PHE A 77 -0.87 4.65 -12.18
CA PHE A 77 -2.11 3.99 -11.79
C PHE A 77 -3.20 4.22 -12.84
N ARG A 78 -3.43 3.24 -13.72
CA ARG A 78 -4.42 3.31 -14.82
C ARG A 78 -4.16 4.55 -15.70
N ASP A 79 -5.20 5.13 -16.29
CA ASP A 79 -5.14 6.38 -17.06
C ASP A 79 -5.20 7.64 -16.15
N SER A 80 -4.59 7.57 -14.98
CA SER A 80 -4.51 8.70 -14.04
C SER A 80 -3.14 9.37 -14.06
N LYS A 81 -3.04 10.52 -13.41
CA LYS A 81 -1.77 11.21 -13.14
C LYS A 81 -1.00 10.65 -11.94
N TYR A 82 -1.54 9.66 -11.25
CA TYR A 82 -0.97 9.16 -10.00
C TYR A 82 0.08 8.09 -10.27
N MET A 83 1.22 8.22 -9.60
CA MET A 83 2.33 7.27 -9.65
C MET A 83 2.47 6.57 -8.30
N TYR A 84 2.75 5.27 -8.32
CA TYR A 84 2.96 4.46 -7.13
C TYR A 84 4.11 3.47 -7.36
N PRO A 85 4.83 3.06 -6.31
CA PRO A 85 5.89 2.07 -6.42
C PRO A 85 5.32 0.67 -6.68
N ILE A 86 6.01 -0.11 -7.49
CA ILE A 86 5.88 -1.57 -7.50
C ILE A 86 6.97 -2.18 -6.63
N TYR A 87 6.67 -3.27 -5.96
CA TYR A 87 7.60 -3.94 -5.05
C TYR A 87 8.02 -5.28 -5.63
N HIS A 88 9.29 -5.42 -6.00
CA HIS A 88 9.86 -6.71 -6.37
C HIS A 88 10.30 -7.42 -5.09
N VAL A 89 9.77 -8.62 -4.88
CA VAL A 89 10.07 -9.44 -3.70
C VAL A 89 10.95 -10.58 -4.15
N GLU A 90 12.26 -10.34 -4.13
CA GLU A 90 13.26 -11.23 -4.75
C GLU A 90 13.26 -12.62 -4.11
N GLU A 91 13.23 -12.69 -2.78
CA GLU A 91 13.17 -13.94 -2.01
C GLU A 91 11.95 -14.78 -2.39
N GLU A 92 10.85 -14.12 -2.75
CA GLU A 92 9.59 -14.76 -3.08
C GLU A 92 9.38 -14.98 -4.58
N GLY A 93 10.28 -14.44 -5.42
CA GLY A 93 10.21 -14.51 -6.88
C GLY A 93 8.97 -13.84 -7.47
N CYS A 94 8.41 -12.83 -6.80
CA CYS A 94 7.15 -12.22 -7.20
C CYS A 94 7.22 -10.68 -7.25
N THR A 95 6.16 -10.06 -7.75
CA THR A 95 6.01 -8.59 -7.77
C THR A 95 4.65 -8.22 -7.22
N VAL A 96 4.63 -7.27 -6.29
CA VAL A 96 3.40 -6.63 -5.79
C VAL A 96 3.16 -5.36 -6.60
N TRP A 97 2.05 -5.33 -7.33
CA TRP A 97 1.69 -4.25 -8.25
C TRP A 97 0.17 -4.04 -8.29
N GLY A 98 -0.29 -3.11 -9.12
CA GLY A 98 -1.71 -2.86 -9.34
C GLY A 98 -2.40 -2.21 -8.14
N LEU A 99 -3.66 -2.59 -7.90
CA LEU A 99 -4.45 -2.00 -6.82
C LEU A 99 -3.84 -2.28 -5.44
N THR A 100 -3.25 -3.46 -5.23
CA THR A 100 -2.61 -3.84 -3.96
C THR A 100 -1.46 -2.91 -3.60
N ALA A 101 -0.48 -2.75 -4.49
CA ALA A 101 0.67 -1.87 -4.24
C ALA A 101 0.24 -0.39 -4.12
N PHE A 102 -0.77 0.05 -4.87
CA PHE A 102 -1.32 1.40 -4.75
C PHE A 102 -1.94 1.65 -3.36
N ILE A 103 -2.69 0.69 -2.83
CA ILE A 103 -3.26 0.74 -1.47
C ILE A 103 -2.15 0.75 -0.43
N MET A 104 -1.20 -0.17 -0.52
CA MET A 104 -0.09 -0.29 0.41
C MET A 104 0.72 1.02 0.47
N ASP A 105 1.09 1.58 -0.68
CA ASP A 105 1.80 2.86 -0.75
C ASP A 105 1.00 4.01 -0.09
N GLY A 106 -0.31 4.08 -0.32
CA GLY A 106 -1.19 5.07 0.30
C GLY A 106 -1.27 4.93 1.83
N VAL A 107 -1.42 3.70 2.33
CA VAL A 107 -1.42 3.39 3.78
C VAL A 107 -0.08 3.77 4.41
N LEU A 108 1.04 3.34 3.83
CA LEU A 108 2.37 3.61 4.36
C LEU A 108 2.67 5.12 4.44
N ARG A 109 2.26 5.90 3.43
CA ARG A 109 2.40 7.36 3.45
C ARG A 109 1.60 8.00 4.59
N ARG A 110 0.41 7.48 4.88
CA ARG A 110 -0.43 7.96 5.98
C ARG A 110 0.18 7.59 7.34
N MET A 111 0.70 6.37 7.49
CA MET A 111 1.33 5.90 8.72
C MET A 111 2.59 6.70 9.06
N LEU A 112 3.44 7.00 8.08
CA LEU A 112 4.69 7.71 8.31
C LEU A 112 4.56 9.22 8.42
N LYS A 113 3.42 9.80 8.00
CA LYS A 113 3.31 11.25 7.70
C LYS A 113 4.41 11.74 6.72
N LEU A 114 5.03 10.82 5.98
CA LEU A 114 6.06 11.06 4.99
C LEU A 114 5.58 10.48 3.67
N GLY A 115 5.50 11.33 2.65
CA GLY A 115 5.28 10.92 1.26
C GLY A 115 6.42 11.44 0.41
N PRO A 116 6.73 10.81 -0.75
CA PRO A 116 7.67 11.39 -1.71
C PRO A 116 7.21 12.79 -2.13
N GLU A 117 8.13 13.64 -2.53
CA GLU A 117 7.82 14.96 -3.08
C GLU A 117 6.75 14.83 -4.20
N GLY A 118 5.66 15.59 -4.10
CA GLY A 118 4.53 15.54 -5.03
C GLY A 118 3.44 14.49 -4.71
N ALA A 119 3.55 13.74 -3.60
CA ALA A 119 2.50 12.87 -3.10
C ALA A 119 1.22 13.63 -2.72
N MET A 120 0.05 12.99 -2.85
CA MET A 120 -1.19 13.54 -2.27
C MET A 120 -1.10 13.56 -0.74
N ILE A 121 -1.32 14.73 -0.16
CA ILE A 121 -1.61 14.91 1.26
C ILE A 121 -3.13 15.02 1.38
N CYS A 122 -3.79 13.96 1.86
CA CYS A 122 -5.21 14.01 2.22
C CYS A 122 -5.33 14.48 3.68
N PRO A 123 -5.97 15.61 3.97
CA PRO A 123 -6.23 16.03 5.35
C PRO A 123 -7.08 14.99 6.07
N GLU A 124 -6.89 14.84 7.38
CA GLU A 124 -7.57 13.83 8.22
C GLU A 124 -9.11 13.83 8.08
N ASN A 125 -9.70 14.96 7.66
CA ASN A 125 -11.15 15.14 7.46
C ASN A 125 -11.54 15.61 6.03
N GLY A 126 -10.66 15.44 5.03
CA GLY A 126 -10.88 15.97 3.70
C GLY A 126 -11.82 15.13 2.83
N ASN A 127 -12.80 15.75 2.16
CA ASN A 127 -13.62 15.08 1.14
C ASN A 127 -12.82 14.94 -0.17
N ILE A 128 -12.30 13.73 -0.42
CA ILE A 128 -11.25 13.40 -1.40
C ILE A 128 -11.61 13.77 -2.86
N GLN A 129 -12.89 13.97 -3.15
CA GLN A 129 -13.34 14.41 -4.48
C GLN A 129 -12.92 15.85 -4.85
N ARG A 130 -12.34 16.64 -3.92
CA ARG A 130 -12.03 18.07 -4.15
C ARG A 130 -10.56 18.48 -4.18
N TYR A 131 -9.60 17.58 -4.01
CA TYR A 131 -8.20 18.01 -3.82
C TYR A 131 -7.35 17.95 -5.09
N LYS A 132 -6.62 19.04 -5.33
CA LYS A 132 -5.62 19.21 -6.38
C LYS A 132 -4.22 18.91 -5.81
N PRO A 133 -3.25 18.50 -6.65
CA PRO A 133 -1.88 18.25 -6.21
C PRO A 133 -1.26 19.49 -5.55
N ALA A 134 -0.34 19.26 -4.62
CA ALA A 134 0.44 20.33 -4.01
C ALA A 134 1.17 21.13 -5.10
N PRO A 135 1.31 22.46 -4.96
CA PRO A 135 2.12 23.26 -5.86
C PRO A 135 3.55 22.71 -5.90
N VAL A 136 4.13 22.65 -7.10
CA VAL A 136 5.55 22.32 -7.27
C VAL A 136 6.36 23.39 -6.52
N PRO A 137 7.31 23.03 -5.64
CA PRO A 137 8.20 24.01 -5.03
C PRO A 137 8.90 24.79 -6.14
N ALA A 138 8.95 26.12 -6.01
CA ALA A 138 9.71 26.92 -6.95
C ALA A 138 11.16 26.41 -6.97
N PRO A 139 11.81 26.32 -8.15
CA PRO A 139 13.22 26.00 -8.21
C PRO A 139 13.97 26.98 -7.30
N SER A 140 14.83 26.44 -6.44
CA SER A 140 15.75 27.27 -5.66
C SER A 140 16.57 28.09 -6.64
N ASP A 141 16.39 29.40 -6.65
CA ASP A 141 17.26 30.33 -7.35
C ASP A 141 18.68 30.16 -6.80
N SER A 142 19.49 29.32 -7.46
CA SER A 142 20.94 29.43 -7.40
C SER A 142 21.33 30.62 -8.28
N SER A 143 21.24 31.82 -7.70
CA SER A 143 21.86 33.01 -8.27
C SER A 143 23.27 33.19 -7.71
N ALA A 144 24.16 33.60 -8.62
CA ALA A 144 25.47 34.21 -8.40
C ALA A 144 26.67 33.27 -8.13
N ALA A 145 27.43 33.00 -9.19
CA ALA A 145 28.76 33.58 -9.37
C ALA A 145 29.07 33.74 -10.86
#